data_AF-A0A9X9XKM5-F1
#
_entry.id   AF-A0A9X9XKM5-F1
#
_cell.length_a   1.000
_cell.length_b   1.000
_cell.length_c   1.000
_cell.angle_alpha   90.00
_cell.angle_beta   90.00
_cell.angle_gamma   90.00
#
_symmetry.space_group_name_H-M   'P 1'
#
loop_
_entity.id
_entity.type
_entity.pdbx_description
1 polymer ?
#
loop_
_entity_poly.entity_id
_entity_poly.type
_entity_poly.pdbx_seq_one_letter_code
_entity_poly.pdbx_strand_id
1 'polypeptide(L)' 'MAKTTHRHIATLHIDPVHWQRLGRIIEEGDEFRLISKDTSTDDIWIITVGCASDAVRSRMEDGWG' A
#
# COMPACT_ATOMS: atom_id res chain seq x y z
N MET A 1 23.70 -7.36 -3.95
CA MET A 1 22.31 -7.43 -3.45
C MET A 1 21.56 -6.24 -4.02
N ALA A 2 20.68 -6.46 -4.99
CA ALA A 2 19.91 -5.37 -5.59
C ALA A 2 18.95 -4.82 -4.54
N LYS A 3 19.17 -3.58 -4.08
CA LYS A 3 18.15 -2.82 -3.34
C LYS A 3 16.94 -2.77 -4.26
N THR A 4 15.90 -3.53 -3.97
CA THR A 4 14.56 -3.28 -4.50
C THR A 4 14.18 -1.89 -4.02
N THR A 5 14.48 -0.88 -4.84
CA THR A 5 14.01 0.48 -4.55
C THR A 5 12.55 0.48 -4.94
N HIS A 6 11.65 0.37 -3.96
CA HIS A 6 10.20 0.55 -4.13
C HIS A 6 9.89 2.00 -4.56
N ARG A 7 10.28 2.37 -5.79
CA ARG A 7 10.19 3.73 -6.35
C ARG A 7 8.80 4.08 -6.84
N HIS A 8 7.96 3.08 -7.08
CA HIS A 8 6.59 3.28 -7.52
C HIS A 8 5.72 3.46 -6.28
N ILE A 9 4.90 4.51 -6.24
CA ILE A 9 4.08 4.81 -5.07
C ILE A 9 2.61 4.62 -5.44
N ALA A 10 1.87 3.83 -4.66
CA ALA A 10 0.43 3.75 -4.70
C ALA A 10 -0.15 4.51 -3.48
N THR A 11 -1.19 5.28 -3.70
CA THR A 11 -1.95 5.94 -2.64
C THR A 11 -3.36 5.37 -2.63
N LEU A 12 -3.74 4.77 -1.51
CA LEU A 12 -4.99 4.03 -1.36
C LEU A 12 -5.89 4.75 -0.37
N HIS A 13 -7.17 4.87 -0.69
CA HIS A 13 -8.20 5.34 0.22
C HIS A 13 -9.02 4.13 0.66
N ILE A 14 -8.89 3.74 1.92
CA ILE A 14 -9.56 2.54 2.42
C ILE A 14 -10.39 2.83 3.66
N ASP A 15 -11.47 2.08 3.83
CA ASP A 15 -12.16 2.02 5.11
C ASP A 15 -11.24 1.38 6.18
N PRO A 16 -11.24 1.88 7.44
CA PRO A 16 -10.41 1.32 8.51
C PRO A 16 -10.63 -0.17 8.77
N VAL A 17 -11.85 -0.67 8.53
CA VAL A 17 -12.22 -2.09 8.63
C VAL A 17 -11.37 -2.97 7.70
N HIS A 18 -10.96 -2.44 6.57
CA HIS A 18 -10.16 -3.16 5.59
C HIS A 18 -8.65 -3.15 5.89
N TRP A 19 -8.21 -2.32 6.85
CA TRP A 19 -6.80 -2.20 7.21
C TRP A 19 -6.15 -3.52 7.60
N GLN A 20 -6.81 -4.34 8.42
CA GLN A 20 -6.23 -5.62 8.87
C GLN A 20 -5.87 -6.53 7.69
N ARG A 21 -6.69 -6.54 6.65
CA ARG A 21 -6.46 -7.34 5.44
C ARG A 21 -5.37 -6.71 4.56
N LEU A 22 -5.43 -5.41 4.33
CA LEU A 22 -4.43 -4.71 3.51
C LEU A 22 -3.04 -4.72 4.17
N GLY A 23 -2.96 -4.42 5.46
CA GLY A 23 -1.73 -4.40 6.24
C GLY A 23 -1.02 -5.75 6.18
N ARG A 24 -1.76 -6.85 6.34
CA ARG A 24 -1.24 -8.20 6.21
C ARG A 24 -0.62 -8.47 4.82
N ILE A 25 -1.28 -8.05 3.74
CA ILE A 25 -0.74 -8.19 2.36
C ILE A 25 0.56 -7.39 2.20
N ILE A 26 0.62 -6.18 2.75
CA ILE A 26 1.80 -5.32 2.69
C ILE A 26 2.96 -5.90 3.52
N GLU A 27 2.67 -6.49 4.68
CA GLU A 27 3.68 -7.09 5.56
C GLU A 27 4.21 -8.42 5.04
N GLU A 28 3.35 -9.26 4.45
CA GLU A 28 3.74 -10.57 3.91
C GLU A 28 4.38 -10.47 2.52
N GLY A 29 4.16 -9.39 1.78
CA GLY A 29 4.66 -9.23 0.40
C GLY A 29 5.97 -8.45 0.30
N ASP A 30 7.05 -9.10 -0.15
CA ASP A 30 8.35 -8.45 -0.42
C ASP A 30 8.27 -7.35 -1.52
N GLU A 31 7.25 -7.40 -2.38
CA GLU A 31 7.01 -6.42 -3.43
C GLU A 31 6.38 -5.11 -2.95
N PHE A 32 5.97 -5.06 -1.67
CA PHE A 32 5.35 -3.90 -1.04
C PHE A 32 6.18 -3.35 0.11
N ARG A 33 6.00 -2.05 0.38
CA ARG A 33 6.56 -1.40 1.56
C ARG A 33 5.59 -0.33 2.04
N LEU A 34 5.12 -0.44 3.27
CA LEU A 34 4.35 0.66 3.87
C LEU A 34 5.26 1.90 4.01
N ILE A 35 4.85 3.02 3.42
CA ILE A 35 5.55 4.30 3.52
C ILE A 35 4.86 5.19 4.56
N SER A 36 3.54 5.33 4.44
CA SER A 36 2.75 6.10 5.39
C SER A 36 1.34 5.53 5.54
N LYS A 37 0.75 5.80 6.69
CA LYS A 37 -0.64 5.50 7.00
C LYS A 37 -1.21 6.73 7.71
N ASP A 38 -2.10 7.43 7.03
CA ASP A 38 -2.85 8.54 7.57
C ASP A 38 -4.19 8.02 8.08
N THR A 39 -4.42 8.20 9.38
CA THR A 39 -5.66 7.82 10.07
C THR A 39 -6.35 9.04 10.68
N SER A 40 -6.12 10.23 10.12
CA SER A 40 -6.64 11.48 10.68
C SER A 40 -8.16 11.61 10.52
N THR A 41 -8.75 10.83 9.61
CA THR A 41 -10.20 10.74 9.41
C THR A 41 -10.68 9.36 9.86
N ASP A 42 -11.78 9.30 10.62
CA ASP A 42 -12.34 8.05 11.12
C ASP A 42 -12.97 7.18 10.01
N ASP A 43 -13.46 7.80 8.94
CA ASP A 43 -14.18 7.09 7.88
C ASP A 43 -13.27 6.58 6.75
N ILE A 44 -12.18 7.29 6.44
CA ILE A 44 -11.29 6.99 5.32
C ILE A 44 -9.84 7.16 5.75
N TRP A 45 -9.07 6.09 5.63
CA TRP A 45 -7.63 6.11 5.86
C TRP A 45 -6.89 6.22 4.54
N ILE A 46 -5.83 7.02 4.52
CA ILE A 46 -4.98 7.22 3.35
C ILE A 46 -3.69 6.43 3.56
N ILE A 47 -3.47 5.39 2.77
CA ILE A 47 -2.32 4.51 2.88
C ILE A 47 -1.39 4.75 1.69
N THR A 48 -0.13 5.09 1.96
CA THR A 48 0.90 5.21 0.93
C THR A 48 1.79 3.98 0.96
N VAL A 49 1.85 3.28 -0.17
CA VAL A 49 2.60 2.02 -0.32
C VAL A 49 3.64 2.18 -1.42
N GLY A 50 4.88 1.85 -1.10
CA GLY A 50 5.94 1.66 -2.07
C GLY A 50 5.79 0.30 -2.74
N CYS A 51 5.87 0.27 -4.06
CA CYS A 51 5.75 -0.90 -4.91
C CYS A 51 7.05 -1.16 -5.65
N ALA A 52 7.42 -2.43 -5.79
CA ALA A 52 8.63 -2.86 -6.48
C ALA A 52 8.63 -2.59 -8.00
N SER A 53 7.45 -2.44 -8.61
CA SER A 53 7.30 -2.13 -10.04
C SER A 53 5.99 -1.38 -10.34
N ASP A 54 5.89 -0.82 -11.55
CA ASP A 54 4.68 -0.14 -12.02
C ASP A 54 3.47 -1.09 -12.12
N ALA A 55 3.69 -2.34 -12.53
CA ALA A 55 2.64 -3.36 -12.59
C ALA A 55 2.09 -3.70 -11.20
N VAL A 56 2.97 -3.76 -10.19
CA VAL A 56 2.59 -3.99 -8.79
C VAL A 56 1.83 -2.78 -8.24
N ARG A 57 2.25 -1.55 -8.57
CA ARG A 57 1.49 -0.33 -8.25
C ARG A 57 0.08 -0.40 -8.83
N SER A 58 -0.03 -0.66 -10.13
CA SER A 58 -1.32 -0.72 -10.82
C SER A 58 -2.24 -1.80 -10.25
N ARG A 59 -1.71 -2.97 -9.90
CA ARG A 59 -2.50 -4.04 -9.25
C ARG A 59 -2.98 -3.64 -7.86
N MET A 60 -2.16 -2.89 -7.11
CA MET A 60 -2.53 -2.41 -5.78
C MET A 60 -3.63 -1.35 -5.87
N GLU A 61 -3.49 -0.40 -6.79
CA GLU A 61 -4.50 0.63 -7.06
C GLU A 61 -5.81 0.02 -7.59
N ASP A 62 -5.76 -0.99 -8.46
CA ASP A 62 -6.96 -1.65 -8.98
C ASP A 62 -7.71 -2.47 -7.91
N GLY A 63 -6.97 -3.04 -6.95
CA GLY A 63 -7.56 -3.86 -5.89
C GLY A 63 -8.04 -3.09 -4.65
N TRP A 64 -7.48 -1.90 -4.39
CA TRP A 64 -7.65 -1.16 -3.13
C TRP A 64 -7.79 0.36 -3.29
N GLY A 65 -7.67 0.90 -4.51
CA GLY A 65 -7.75 2.33 -4.81
C GLY A 65 -9.15 2.82 -5.15
#